data_AF-A0A7X6ZFX5-F1
#
_entry.id   AF-A0A7X6ZFX5-F1
#
_cell.length_a   1.000
_cell.length_b   1.000
_cell.length_c   1.000
_cell.angle_alpha   90.00
_cell.angle_beta   90.00
_cell.angle_gamma   90.00
#
_symmetry.space_group_name_H-M   'P 1'
#
loop_
_entity.id
_entity.type
_entity.pdbx_description
1 polymer ?
#
loop_
_entity_poly.entity_id
_entity_poly.type
_entity_poly.pdbx_seq_one_letter_code
_entity_poly.pdbx_strand_id
1 'polypeptide(L)'
;MIGMRLYIMKYLSFILLSLLFLARFSNGLAATRVWNGGGANALASTPGNWVGNVPPVTGDDIVLDSTSSKDMTWDLNISVWDWTQDGYVGTVTLATVYPGQGSFTEFIIYGDCKIITGTWTHQANTST
;
A
#
# COMPACT_ATOMS: atom_id res chain seq x y z
N MET A 1 54.28 -8.05 -2.98
CA MET A 1 53.16 -7.86 -2.04
C MET A 1 52.06 -6.89 -2.51
N ILE A 2 52.29 -6.01 -3.51
CA ILE A 2 51.30 -5.04 -4.01
C ILE A 2 50.17 -5.67 -4.86
N GLY A 3 50.48 -6.66 -5.71
CA GLY A 3 49.47 -7.32 -6.56
C GLY A 3 48.38 -8.08 -5.78
N MET A 4 48.75 -8.72 -4.66
CA MET A 4 47.82 -9.43 -3.79
C MET A 4 46.83 -8.47 -3.09
N ARG A 5 47.28 -7.26 -2.74
CA ARG A 5 46.42 -6.23 -2.14
C ARG A 5 45.39 -5.66 -3.14
N LEU A 6 45.78 -5.50 -4.40
CA LEU A 6 44.90 -5.01 -5.46
C LEU A 6 43.83 -6.02 -5.88
N TYR A 7 44.16 -7.32 -5.87
CA TYR A 7 43.19 -8.39 -6.14
C TYR A 7 42.10 -8.39 -5.05
N ILE A 8 42.48 -8.41 -3.78
CA ILE A 8 41.55 -8.42 -2.64
C ILE A 8 40.56 -7.23 -2.65
N MET A 9 41.02 -6.03 -2.98
CA MET A 9 40.15 -4.84 -3.04
C MET A 9 39.07 -4.91 -4.13
N LYS A 10 39.37 -5.53 -5.28
CA LYS A 10 38.39 -5.70 -6.37
C LYS A 10 37.27 -6.67 -5.97
N TYR A 11 37.61 -7.81 -5.35
CA TYR A 11 36.60 -8.75 -4.85
C TYR A 11 35.81 -8.17 -3.68
N LEU A 12 36.48 -7.46 -2.77
CA LEU A 12 35.81 -6.82 -1.64
C LEU A 12 34.77 -5.79 -2.12
N SER A 13 35.10 -4.97 -3.11
CA SER A 13 34.17 -4.00 -3.68
C SER A 13 33.00 -4.66 -4.42
N PHE A 14 33.24 -5.77 -5.13
CA PHE A 14 32.19 -6.52 -5.82
C PHE A 14 31.23 -7.18 -4.83
N ILE A 15 31.77 -7.76 -3.75
CA ILE A 15 31.00 -8.34 -2.66
C ILE A 15 30.18 -7.26 -1.94
N LEU A 16 30.78 -6.11 -1.62
CA LEU A 16 30.08 -5.00 -0.98
C LEU A 16 28.92 -4.48 -1.86
N LEU A 17 29.13 -4.39 -3.18
CA LEU A 17 28.12 -3.95 -4.13
C LEU A 17 26.98 -4.98 -4.27
N SER A 18 27.30 -6.29 -4.27
CA SER A 18 26.28 -7.35 -4.25
C SER A 18 25.47 -7.41 -2.95
N LEU A 19 26.11 -7.14 -1.80
CA LEU A 19 25.43 -7.08 -0.50
C LEU A 19 24.50 -5.85 -0.41
N LEU A 20 24.91 -4.72 -0.98
CA LEU A 20 24.07 -3.52 -1.12
C LEU A 20 22.89 -3.74 -2.08
N PHE A 21 23.02 -4.62 -3.08
CA PHE A 21 21.95 -5.00 -4.00
C PHE A 21 20.94 -5.98 -3.36
N LEU A 22 21.43 -6.94 -2.56
CA LEU A 22 20.57 -7.90 -1.84
C LEU A 22 19.80 -7.27 -0.66
N ALA A 23 20.33 -6.19 -0.07
CA ALA A 23 19.63 -5.44 0.99
C ALA A 23 18.41 -4.64 0.50
N ARG A 24 18.10 -4.66 -0.81
CA ARG A 24 16.95 -3.95 -1.41
C ARG A 24 15.67 -4.79 -1.50
N PHE A 25 15.73 -6.09 -1.20
CA PHE A 25 14.55 -6.94 -1.21
C PHE A 25 13.86 -6.89 0.16
N SER A 26 13.09 -5.83 0.41
CA SER A 26 12.03 -5.92 1.42
C SER A 26 10.92 -6.78 0.81
N ASN A 27 10.92 -8.07 1.13
CA ASN A 27 9.72 -8.89 0.99
C ASN A 27 8.73 -8.33 2.01
N GLY A 28 7.86 -7.41 1.59
CA GLY A 28 6.63 -7.18 2.33
C GLY A 28 5.90 -8.51 2.32
N LEU A 29 5.93 -9.25 3.43
CA LEU A 29 4.95 -10.30 3.63
C LEU A 29 3.60 -9.60 3.58
N ALA A 30 2.67 -10.12 2.77
CA ALA A 30 1.28 -9.67 2.75
C ALA A 30 0.79 -9.52 4.19
N ALA A 31 0.66 -8.28 4.66
CA ALA A 31 0.27 -7.99 6.02
C ALA A 31 -1.18 -7.55 6.02
N THR A 32 -1.92 -7.96 7.05
CA THR A 32 -3.27 -7.43 7.26
C THR A 32 -3.19 -6.00 7.78
N ARG A 33 -3.82 -5.08 7.07
CA ARG A 33 -3.93 -3.66 7.41
C ARG A 33 -5.36 -3.35 7.80
N VAL A 34 -5.53 -2.99 9.07
CA VAL A 34 -6.85 -2.65 9.63
C VAL A 34 -7.01 -1.14 9.69
N TRP A 35 -8.06 -0.63 9.05
CA TRP A 35 -8.41 0.78 9.10
C TRP A 35 -8.93 1.16 10.49
N ASN A 36 -8.33 2.17 11.11
CA ASN A 36 -8.83 2.74 12.36
C ASN A 36 -9.31 4.20 12.22
N GLY A 37 -8.91 4.89 11.14
CA GLY A 37 -9.28 6.30 10.93
C GLY A 37 -8.78 7.27 12.01
N GLY A 38 -7.78 6.89 12.80
CA GLY A 38 -7.28 7.65 13.96
C GLY A 38 -6.46 8.90 13.61
N GLY A 39 -6.08 9.08 12.35
CA GLY A 39 -5.36 10.25 11.87
C GLY A 39 -6.24 11.48 11.72
N ALA A 40 -5.60 12.63 11.49
CA ALA A 40 -6.29 13.92 11.36
C ALA A 40 -7.17 14.03 10.08
N ASN A 41 -6.97 13.13 9.12
CA ASN A 41 -7.68 13.10 7.84
C ASN A 41 -8.32 11.72 7.61
N ALA A 42 -8.82 11.48 6.40
CA ALA A 42 -9.45 10.23 5.97
C ALA A 42 -8.67 9.52 4.84
N LEU A 43 -7.36 9.80 4.69
CA LEU A 43 -6.56 9.28 3.58
C LEU A 43 -5.92 7.93 3.94
N ALA A 44 -6.00 6.94 3.05
CA ALA A 44 -5.34 5.64 3.17
C ALA A 44 -3.81 5.77 3.20
N SER A 45 -3.24 6.78 2.57
CA SER A 45 -1.81 7.06 2.62
C SER A 45 -1.30 7.56 3.97
N THR A 46 -2.19 8.02 4.86
CA THR A 46 -1.79 8.59 6.16
C THR A 46 -1.56 7.48 7.18
N PRO A 47 -0.33 7.31 7.72
CA PRO A 47 -0.02 6.22 8.63
C PRO A 47 -0.95 6.12 9.84
N GLY A 48 -1.31 7.28 10.43
CA GLY A 48 -2.17 7.35 11.62
C GLY A 48 -3.60 6.82 11.45
N ASN A 49 -4.04 6.52 10.22
CA ASN A 49 -5.35 5.93 9.98
C ASN A 49 -5.35 4.39 9.96
N TRP A 50 -4.21 3.77 10.25
CA TRP A 50 -4.06 2.32 10.30
C TRP A 50 -3.64 1.85 11.68
N VAL A 51 -4.13 0.68 12.09
CA VAL A 51 -3.63 0.02 13.29
C VAL A 51 -2.12 -0.19 13.16
N GLY A 52 -1.37 0.20 14.18
CA GLY A 52 0.10 0.15 14.18
C GLY A 52 0.78 1.34 13.49
N ASN A 53 0.03 2.32 12.98
CA ASN A 53 0.55 3.51 12.30
C ASN A 53 1.43 3.18 11.07
N VAL A 54 1.03 2.17 10.29
CA VAL A 54 1.74 1.76 9.08
C VAL A 54 0.73 1.68 7.92
N PRO A 55 0.89 2.51 6.87
CA PRO A 55 0.00 2.46 5.72
C PRO A 55 0.22 1.17 4.89
N PRO A 56 -0.77 0.74 4.10
CA PRO A 56 -0.64 -0.41 3.23
C PRO A 56 0.45 -0.25 2.17
N VAL A 57 1.06 -1.38 1.83
CA VAL A 57 1.93 -1.53 0.65
C VAL A 57 1.34 -2.57 -0.31
N THR A 58 1.91 -2.68 -1.51
CA THR A 58 1.44 -3.64 -2.52
C THR A 58 1.38 -5.06 -1.96
N GLY A 59 0.24 -5.73 -2.15
CA GLY A 59 0.01 -7.11 -1.73
C GLY A 59 -0.42 -7.28 -0.27
N ASP A 60 -0.61 -6.21 0.50
CA ASP A 60 -1.25 -6.28 1.83
C ASP A 60 -2.74 -6.65 1.70
N ASP A 61 -3.30 -7.25 2.76
CA ASP A 61 -4.73 -7.50 2.90
C ASP A 61 -5.39 -6.33 3.61
N ILE A 62 -6.49 -5.82 3.09
CA ILE A 62 -7.18 -4.67 3.65
C ILE A 62 -8.41 -5.12 4.43
N VAL A 63 -8.52 -4.67 5.69
CA VAL A 63 -9.66 -4.97 6.56
C VAL A 63 -10.28 -3.67 7.06
N LEU A 64 -11.56 -3.51 6.75
CA LEU A 64 -12.44 -2.49 7.30
C LEU A 64 -13.53 -3.21 8.10
N ASP A 65 -13.49 -3.07 9.41
CA ASP A 65 -14.47 -3.67 10.31
C ASP A 65 -15.04 -2.62 11.27
N SER A 66 -15.69 -3.07 12.36
CA SER A 66 -16.24 -2.19 13.38
C SER A 66 -15.21 -1.36 14.18
N THR A 67 -13.90 -1.54 13.94
CA THR A 67 -12.83 -0.72 14.53
C THR A 67 -13.00 0.75 14.23
N SER A 68 -13.59 1.10 13.07
CA SER A 68 -13.89 2.47 12.70
C SER A 68 -15.18 2.57 11.90
N SER A 69 -15.85 3.71 11.99
CA SER A 69 -16.94 4.11 11.10
C SER A 69 -16.57 5.31 10.22
N LYS A 70 -15.33 5.82 10.36
CA LYS A 70 -14.87 7.00 9.64
C LYS A 70 -14.62 6.65 8.18
N ASP A 71 -15.20 7.46 7.30
CA ASP A 71 -15.00 7.36 5.85
C ASP A 71 -13.52 7.26 5.47
N MET A 72 -13.25 6.53 4.41
CA MET A 72 -11.92 6.32 3.85
C MET A 72 -11.87 6.89 2.44
N THR A 73 -10.82 7.63 2.12
CA THR A 73 -10.39 7.88 0.75
C THR A 73 -9.20 6.99 0.47
N TRP A 74 -9.37 6.03 -0.43
CA TRP A 74 -8.26 5.22 -0.92
C TRP A 74 -7.50 6.00 -1.99
N ASP A 75 -6.38 6.59 -1.60
CA ASP A 75 -5.52 7.45 -2.42
C ASP A 75 -4.18 6.79 -2.79
N LEU A 76 -4.09 5.46 -2.65
CA LEU A 76 -2.89 4.67 -2.94
C LEU A 76 -3.02 3.97 -4.30
N ASN A 77 -2.12 4.32 -5.24
CA ASN A 77 -1.97 3.63 -6.52
C ASN A 77 -1.16 2.34 -6.36
N ILE A 78 -1.71 1.38 -5.63
CA ILE A 78 -1.13 0.05 -5.37
C ILE A 78 -2.20 -1.01 -5.59
N SER A 79 -1.77 -2.22 -5.95
CA SER A 79 -2.62 -3.40 -5.88
C SER A 79 -2.56 -4.03 -4.49
N VAL A 80 -3.71 -4.51 -4.01
CA VAL A 80 -3.82 -5.23 -2.72
C VAL A 80 -4.12 -6.71 -3.00
N TRP A 81 -3.89 -7.55 -2.00
CA TRP A 81 -4.20 -8.98 -2.15
C TRP A 81 -5.68 -9.22 -1.90
N ASP A 82 -6.15 -9.16 -0.65
CA ASP A 82 -7.57 -9.25 -0.32
C ASP A 82 -8.16 -7.91 0.16
N TRP A 83 -9.48 -7.76 0.01
CA TRP A 83 -10.27 -6.70 0.64
C TRP A 83 -11.45 -7.28 1.40
N THR A 84 -11.55 -6.99 2.70
CA THR A 84 -12.70 -7.32 3.53
C THR A 84 -13.30 -6.07 4.15
N GLN A 85 -14.60 -5.88 3.93
CA GLN A 85 -15.41 -4.84 4.54
C GLN A 85 -16.64 -5.47 5.20
N ASP A 86 -16.56 -5.68 6.51
CA ASP A 86 -17.53 -6.44 7.29
C ASP A 86 -17.68 -5.83 8.70
N GLY A 87 -18.83 -5.22 8.97
CA GLY A 87 -19.08 -4.42 10.19
C GLY A 87 -18.66 -2.96 10.08
N TYR A 88 -17.95 -2.57 9.02
CA TYR A 88 -17.67 -1.16 8.69
C TYR A 88 -18.88 -0.50 8.02
N VAL A 89 -19.28 0.68 8.50
CA VAL A 89 -20.48 1.38 8.02
C VAL A 89 -20.20 2.67 7.24
N GLY A 90 -18.93 3.07 7.14
CA GLY A 90 -18.54 4.26 6.40
C GLY A 90 -18.56 4.07 4.88
N THR A 91 -18.18 5.14 4.19
CA THR A 91 -17.99 5.15 2.74
C THR A 91 -16.50 5.05 2.41
N VAL A 92 -16.17 4.18 1.47
CA VAL A 92 -14.84 4.10 0.84
C VAL A 92 -14.94 4.83 -0.50
N THR A 93 -14.15 5.88 -0.67
CA THR A 93 -14.00 6.60 -1.93
C THR A 93 -12.69 6.19 -2.57
N LEU A 94 -12.75 5.44 -3.67
CA LEU A 94 -11.59 5.13 -4.50
C LEU A 94 -11.22 6.39 -5.31
N ALA A 95 -10.03 6.93 -5.09
CA ALA A 95 -9.57 8.16 -5.75
C ALA A 95 -9.02 7.90 -7.17
N THR A 96 -9.71 7.04 -7.93
CA THR A 96 -9.34 6.79 -9.32
C THR A 96 -9.70 7.98 -10.21
N VAL A 97 -8.94 8.17 -11.29
CA VAL A 97 -9.11 9.26 -12.26
C VAL A 97 -9.18 8.72 -13.68
N TYR A 98 -9.66 9.52 -14.64
CA TYR A 98 -9.63 9.12 -16.05
C TYR A 98 -8.20 8.94 -16.57
N PRO A 99 -7.99 8.04 -17.55
CA PRO A 99 -6.73 7.98 -18.29
C PRO A 99 -6.32 9.36 -18.82
N GLY A 100 -5.08 9.76 -18.52
CA GLY A 100 -4.55 11.08 -18.88
C GLY A 100 -4.74 12.17 -17.84
N GLN A 101 -5.53 11.95 -16.78
CA GLN A 101 -5.71 12.89 -15.66
C GLN A 101 -4.86 12.53 -14.42
N GLY A 102 -4.23 11.36 -14.42
CA GLY A 102 -3.31 10.91 -13.38
C GLY A 102 -2.94 9.45 -13.55
N SER A 103 -2.15 8.92 -12.61
CA SER A 103 -1.64 7.55 -12.69
C SER A 103 -2.56 6.50 -12.06
N PHE A 104 -3.46 6.90 -11.16
CA PHE A 104 -4.36 5.98 -10.46
C PHE A 104 -5.67 5.84 -11.24
N THR A 105 -5.65 5.04 -12.30
CA THR A 105 -6.81 4.89 -13.20
C THR A 105 -7.70 3.71 -12.82
N GLU A 106 -7.17 2.77 -12.05
CA GLU A 106 -7.85 1.55 -11.64
C GLU A 106 -7.37 1.13 -10.25
N PHE A 107 -8.27 0.54 -9.47
CA PHE A 107 -7.92 -0.13 -8.22
C PHE A 107 -7.97 -1.64 -8.43
N ILE A 108 -6.86 -2.32 -8.16
CA ILE A 108 -6.69 -3.75 -8.42
C ILE A 108 -6.65 -4.52 -7.09
N ILE A 109 -7.48 -5.55 -7.01
CA ILE A 109 -7.50 -6.55 -5.94
C ILE A 109 -7.25 -7.90 -6.61
N TYR A 110 -6.20 -8.62 -6.19
CA TYR A 110 -5.84 -9.90 -6.82
C TYR A 110 -6.65 -11.08 -6.29
N GLY A 111 -6.97 -11.06 -5.00
CA GLY A 111 -7.75 -12.07 -4.31
C GLY A 111 -9.21 -11.67 -4.17
N ASP A 112 -9.77 -11.96 -3.01
CA ASP A 112 -11.19 -11.78 -2.73
C ASP A 112 -11.51 -10.32 -2.39
N CYS A 113 -12.57 -9.80 -2.99
CA CYS A 113 -13.19 -8.55 -2.59
C CYS A 113 -14.54 -8.84 -1.94
N LYS A 114 -14.60 -8.71 -0.62
CA LYS A 114 -15.78 -8.95 0.20
C LYS A 114 -16.30 -7.63 0.76
N ILE A 115 -17.44 -7.16 0.27
CA ILE A 115 -18.15 -5.99 0.78
C ILE A 115 -19.50 -6.44 1.32
N ILE A 116 -19.61 -6.60 2.63
CA ILE A 116 -20.87 -6.97 3.31
C ILE A 116 -21.60 -5.74 3.83
N THR A 117 -20.87 -4.76 4.34
CA THR A 117 -21.43 -3.54 4.94
C THR A 117 -20.78 -2.29 4.37
N GLY A 118 -21.36 -1.11 4.66
CA GLY A 118 -20.84 0.18 4.21
C GLY A 118 -21.06 0.40 2.71
N THR A 119 -20.36 1.40 2.15
CA THR A 119 -20.51 1.79 0.74
C THR A 119 -19.16 1.97 0.07
N TRP A 120 -19.08 1.62 -1.21
CA TRP A 120 -18.00 2.04 -2.10
C TRP A 120 -18.51 3.08 -3.09
N THR A 121 -17.66 4.07 -3.35
CA THR A 121 -17.84 5.05 -4.41
C THR A 121 -16.48 5.39 -5.02
N HIS A 122 -16.49 6.17 -6.08
CA HIS A 122 -15.28 6.75 -6.66
C HIS A 122 -15.48 8.25 -6.82
N GLN A 123 -14.38 9.00 -6.96
CA GLN A 123 -14.48 10.42 -7.25
C GLN A 123 -15.25 10.65 -8.55
N ALA A 124 -16.06 11.71 -8.59
CA ALA A 124 -16.80 12.07 -9.79
C ALA A 124 -15.81 12.38 -10.92
N ASN A 125 -15.75 11.50 -11.90
CA ASN A 125 -14.87 11.65 -13.06
C ASN A 125 -15.57 12.55 -14.08
N THR A 126 -15.34 13.86 -13.98
CA THR A 126 -15.79 14.83 -14.99
C THR A 126 -14.69 15.06 -16.02
N SER A 127 -15.00 14.93 -17.30
CA SER A 127 -14.14 15.48 -18.36
C SER A 127 -14.24 17.01 -18.29
N THR A 128 -13.15 17.70 -18.00
CA THR A 128 -13.01 19.14 -18.31
C THR A 128 -12.85 19.34 -19.81
#